data_AF-A0A2N9MW00-F1
#
_entry.id   AF-A0A2N9MW00-F1
#
_cell.length_a   1.000
_cell.length_b   1.000
_cell.length_c   1.000
_cell.angle_alpha   90.00
_cell.angle_beta   90.00
_cell.angle_gamma   90.00
#
_symmetry.space_group_name_H-M   'P 1'
#
loop_
_entity.id
_entity.type
_entity.pdbx_description
1 polymer ?
#
loop_
_entity_poly.entity_id
_entity_poly.type
_entity_poly.pdbx_seq_one_letter_code
_entity_poly.pdbx_strand_id
1 'polypeptide(L)' 'MKALNKHTEMGRPVEDLPAEFREWVIEFGQSAYVAWYHYDGKQVVILAVRHGREAGY' A
#
# COMPACT_ATOMS: atom_id res chain seq x y z
N MET A 1 -10.25 -9.72 1.05
CA MET A 1 -9.98 -8.30 0.72
C MET A 1 -11.07 -7.40 1.32
N LYS A 2 -11.02 -7.08 2.62
CA LYS A 2 -11.95 -6.13 3.29
C LYS A 2 -11.25 -5.05 4.13
N ALA A 3 -9.92 -5.06 4.19
CA ALA A 3 -9.15 -4.24 5.13
C ALA A 3 -8.86 -2.81 4.62
N LEU A 4 -8.57 -2.63 3.33
CA LEU A 4 -8.26 -1.31 2.75
C LEU A 4 -9.42 -0.29 2.88
N ASN A 5 -10.67 -0.76 2.87
CA ASN A 5 -11.83 0.13 2.86
C ASN A 5 -12.15 0.74 4.24
N LYS A 6 -11.52 0.27 5.32
CA LYS A 6 -11.75 0.79 6.69
C LYS A 6 -10.62 1.65 7.23
N HIS A 7 -9.42 1.53 6.66
CA HIS A 7 -8.21 2.16 7.17
C HIS A 7 -7.29 2.54 6.01
N THR A 8 -7.77 3.46 5.18
CA THR A 8 -7.05 4.00 4.03
C THR A 8 -5.76 4.73 4.38
N GLU A 9 -5.60 5.15 5.64
CA GLU A 9 -4.43 5.85 6.14
C GLU A 9 -3.36 4.91 6.74
N MET A 10 -3.59 3.59 6.78
CA MET A 10 -2.62 2.63 7.35
C MET A 10 -1.32 2.49 6.55
N GLY A 11 -1.34 2.83 5.25
CA GLY A 11 -0.14 2.85 4.43
C GLY A 11 0.75 4.04 4.78
N ARG A 12 2.06 3.81 4.69
CA ARG A 12 3.09 4.83 4.92
C ARG A 12 3.19 5.72 3.68
N PRO A 13 3.33 7.05 3.83
CA PRO A 13 3.64 7.90 2.68
C PRO A 13 4.91 7.41 1.99
N VAL A 14 4.90 7.37 0.66
CA VAL A 14 6.09 7.06 -0.11
C VAL A 14 7.02 8.28 -0.07
N GLU A 15 8.29 8.07 0.25
CA GLU A 15 9.28 9.16 0.23
C GLU A 15 9.35 9.82 -1.16
N ASP A 16 9.59 11.12 -1.17
CA ASP A 16 9.67 11.97 -2.38
C ASP A 16 8.39 12.05 -3.24
N LEU A 17 7.26 11.52 -2.77
CA LEU A 17 5.95 11.69 -3.41
C LEU A 17 4.97 12.49 -2.53
N PRO A 18 3.90 13.06 -3.13
CA PRO A 18 2.81 13.65 -2.35
C PRO A 18 2.22 12.65 -1.33
N ALA A 19 1.74 13.16 -0.19
CA ALA A 19 1.30 12.34 0.96
C ALA A 19 0.09 11.43 0.67
N GLU A 20 -0.59 11.66 -0.46
CA GLU A 20 -1.66 10.85 -1.01
C GLU A 20 -1.12 9.51 -1.56
N PHE A 21 0.15 9.44 -1.96
CA PHE A 21 0.81 8.22 -2.40
C PHE A 21 1.35 7.45 -1.21
N ARG A 22 0.90 6.21 -1.06
CA ARG A 22 1.17 5.39 0.10
C ARG A 22 1.55 3.98 -0.29
N GLU A 23 2.38 3.38 0.54
CA GLU A 23 2.69 1.97 0.47
C GLU A 23 2.15 1.23 1.69
N TRP A 24 1.65 0.02 1.46
CA TRP A 24 1.19 -0.85 2.51
C TRP A 24 1.80 -2.23 2.37
N VAL A 25 2.56 -2.63 3.38
CA VAL A 25 3.10 -3.99 3.51
C VAL A 25 1.99 -4.89 4.05
N ILE A 26 1.65 -5.91 3.27
CA ILE A 26 0.65 -6.92 3.59
C ILE A 26 1.39 -8.22 3.87
N GLU A 27 1.45 -8.61 5.13
CA GLU A 27 2.03 -9.89 5.54
C GLU A 27 1.07 -11.04 5.22
N PHE A 28 1.59 -12.09 4.59
CA PHE A 28 0.84 -13.30 4.23
C PHE A 28 1.68 -14.56 4.46
N GLY A 29 1.52 -15.17 5.63
CA GLY A 29 2.29 -16.36 6.03
C GLY A 29 3.79 -16.02 6.14
N GLN A 30 4.62 -16.70 5.34
CA GLN A 30 6.07 -16.46 5.28
C GLN A 30 6.48 -15.48 4.16
N SER A 31 5.52 -14.84 3.51
CA SER A 31 5.77 -13.87 2.43
C SER A 31 5.10 -12.55 2.73
N ALA A 32 5.59 -11.48 2.10
CA ALA A 32 4.97 -10.17 2.15
C ALA A 32 4.61 -9.73 0.73
N TYR A 33 3.61 -8.88 0.62
CA TYR A 33 3.31 -8.11 -0.58
C TYR A 33 3.35 -6.62 -0.24
N VAL A 34 3.74 -5.80 -1.19
CA VAL A 34 3.68 -4.34 -1.06
C VAL A 34 2.66 -3.82 -2.05
N ALA A 35 1.62 -3.18 -1.54
CA ALA A 35 0.64 -2.47 -2.34
C ALA A 35 0.97 -0.98 -2.35
N TRP A 36 1.19 -0.42 -3.53
CA TRP A 36 1.25 1.02 -3.73
C TRP A 36 -0.14 1.51 -4.13
N TYR A 37 -0.60 2.56 -3.46
CA TYR A 37 -1.91 3.12 -3.71
C TYR A 37 -1.92 4.64 -3.54
N HIS A 38 -2.92 5.26 -4.16
CA HIS A 38 -3.20 6.68 -4.01
C HIS A 38 -4.54 6.83 -3.26
N TYR A 39 -4.57 7.70 -2.25
CA TYR A 39 -5.78 8.05 -1.50
C TYR A 39 -5.98 9.55 -1.46
N ASP A 40 -7.06 10.03 -2.07
CA ASP A 40 -7.40 11.47 -2.19
C ASP A 40 -8.41 11.96 -1.13
N GLY A 41 -8.64 11.16 -0.08
CA GLY A 41 -9.67 11.43 0.93
C GLY A 41 -11.08 10.96 0.55
N LYS A 42 -11.30 10.47 -0.68
CA LYS A 42 -12.59 9.95 -1.15
C LYS A 42 -12.51 8.53 -1.68
N GLN A 43 -11.45 8.20 -2.39
CA GLN A 43 -11.28 6.90 -3.05
C GLN A 43 -9.85 6.40 -2.97
N VAL A 44 -9.71 5.08 -3.09
CA VAL A 44 -8.42 4.40 -3.16
C VAL A 44 -8.23 3.85 -4.57
N VAL A 45 -7.08 4.15 -5.15
CA VAL A 45 -6.65 3.54 -6.41
C VAL A 45 -5.39 2.74 -6.14
N ILE A 46 -5.44 1.43 -6.36
CA ILE A 46 -4.26 0.56 -6.28
C ILE A 46 -3.48 0.73 -7.58
N LEU A 47 -2.24 1.21 -7.47
CA LEU A 47 -1.36 1.47 -8.61
C LEU A 47 -0.55 0.24 -8.96
N ALA A 48 -0.08 -0.50 -7.95
CA ALA A 48 0.67 -1.73 -8.12
C ALA A 48 0.56 -2.62 -6.89
N VAL A 49 0.73 -3.93 -7.10
CA VAL A 49 0.97 -4.91 -6.04
C VAL A 49 2.21 -5.71 -6.43
N ARG A 50 3.22 -5.73 -5.55
CA ARG A 50 4.49 -6.42 -5.78
C ARG A 50 4.74 -7.45 -4.70
N HIS A 51 5.45 -8.53 -5.04
CA HIS A 51 5.91 -9.47 -4.03
C HIS A 51 7.04 -8.83 -3.21
N GLY A 52 7.11 -9.07 -1.90
CA GLY A 52 8.07 -8.40 -0.98
C GLY A 52 9.52 -8.57 -1.43
N ARG A 53 9.86 -9.78 -1.91
CA ARG A 53 11.18 -10.08 -2.49
C ARG A 53 11.52 -9.27 -3.76
N GLU A 54 10.51 -8.79 -4.50
CA GLU A 54 10.68 -7.93 -5.68
C GLU A 54 10.71 -6.45 -5.32
N ALA A 55 10.20 -6.10 -4.13
CA ALA A 55 10.17 -4.73 -3.60
C ALA A 55 11.37 -4.41 -2.69
N GLY A 56 12.27 -5.37 -2.45
CA GLY A 56 13.44 -5.19 -1.58
C GLY A 56 13.16 -5.38 -0.08
N TYR A 57 12.06 -6.06 0.27
CA TYR A 57 11.66 -6.43 1.64
C TYR A 57 12.04 -7.87 2.00
#